data_AF-A0A381YFH4-F1
#
_entry.id   AF-A0A381YFH4-F1
#
_cell.length_a   1.000
_cell.length_b   1.000
_cell.length_c   1.000
_cell.angle_alpha   90.00
_cell.angle_beta   90.00
_cell.angle_gamma   90.00
#
_symmetry.space_group_name_H-M   'P 1'
#
loop_
_entity.id
_entity.type
_entity.pdbx_description
1 polymer ?
#
loop_
_entity_poly.entity_id
_entity_poly.type
_entity_poly.pdbx_seq_one_letter_code
_entity_poly.pdbx_strand_id
1 'polypeptide(L)'
;MDKHSPIIALIGNPNSGKTALFNALTGLNHKVSNYPGVTVERKIGKAKINGVVVNILDLPGTYSLIPESQDEAIVVAEVNQWMKMVKQPICIISVVDSTNLNRNLYLTSQLLDLGIPVLVALNMTDLARKKSLNIDAGQLQKKLGCTGVVPIAARLEEGIDDLMNVIKTILDKKHPSENHHMIPLPEPIRDALQPISNWFEKQKHFHSRMAQAQALRAVSSNNNRQFKEDGLLILIETARRTVDNLGFPHSTLEATVRYHWLDQIVPPTIINIKTNTRSERIDNILTHPVFGPFIFVGLLAFIFQSVFTWATIPMNWINNGISVFGDGVSKMIPAGIVRDLTIEGIIGGAGAILVFLPQILILIFFLALLEDSGYMVRLAFMLDKAMTMVGLHGRSVLPLMIGYACAIPGIMSTRTINSWRERLVTILVTPLMSCSARLPVYALMIGAFVPEKQVWGFFGLKGLIMILMYFLGTITALVLSFFFSRWIKAEHSRSFIMEMPPYRLPMMKSILRQVYTRGKVFVTDAGKII
;
A
#
# COMPACT_ATOMS: atom_id res chain seq x y z
N MET A 1 10.65 -28.45 -1.41
CA MET A 1 9.76 -27.74 -2.35
C MET A 1 9.63 -28.64 -3.56
N ASP A 2 8.44 -29.20 -3.81
CA ASP A 2 8.23 -30.04 -5.00
C ASP A 2 8.50 -29.19 -6.24
N LYS A 3 9.55 -29.56 -6.99
CA LYS A 3 10.06 -28.83 -8.16
C LYS A 3 9.11 -28.86 -9.38
N HIS A 4 7.93 -29.48 -9.27
CA HIS A 4 7.09 -29.83 -10.43
C HIS A 4 5.65 -29.31 -10.41
N SER A 5 5.19 -28.57 -9.39
CA SER A 5 3.84 -28.01 -9.41
C SER A 5 3.78 -26.74 -10.28
N PRO A 6 2.88 -26.67 -11.28
CA PRO A 6 2.75 -25.50 -12.15
C PRO A 6 2.40 -24.23 -11.35
N ILE A 7 2.84 -23.08 -11.86
CA ILE A 7 2.65 -21.78 -11.22
C ILE A 7 1.69 -20.93 -12.05
N ILE A 8 0.66 -20.37 -11.42
CA ILE A 8 -0.19 -19.34 -11.99
C ILE A 8 0.10 -18.03 -11.25
N ALA A 9 0.40 -16.97 -11.99
CA ALA A 9 0.66 -15.65 -11.41
C ALA A 9 -0.63 -14.83 -11.37
N LEU A 10 -0.94 -14.23 -10.23
CA LEU A 10 -2.07 -13.34 -10.04
C LEU A 10 -1.55 -11.90 -9.96
N ILE A 11 -1.95 -11.06 -10.93
CA ILE A 11 -1.46 -9.68 -11.10
C ILE A 11 -2.64 -8.75 -11.35
N GLY A 12 -2.62 -7.56 -10.79
CA GLY A 12 -3.61 -6.53 -11.08
C GLY A 12 -3.33 -5.24 -10.33
N ASN A 13 -4.13 -4.21 -10.62
CA ASN A 13 -4.01 -2.92 -9.96
C ASN A 13 -4.30 -3.07 -8.45
N PRO A 14 -3.70 -2.20 -7.60
CA PRO A 14 -4.15 -2.04 -6.22
C PRO A 14 -5.67 -1.86 -6.15
N ASN A 15 -6.30 -2.49 -5.16
CA ASN A 15 -7.76 -2.47 -4.94
C ASN A 15 -8.63 -3.12 -6.03
N SER A 16 -8.10 -3.80 -7.06
CA SER A 16 -8.92 -4.51 -8.07
C SER A 16 -9.63 -5.78 -7.55
N GLY A 17 -9.49 -6.10 -6.27
CA GLY A 17 -10.05 -7.29 -5.63
C GLY A 17 -9.19 -8.56 -5.78
N LYS A 18 -7.93 -8.39 -6.18
CA LYS A 18 -6.90 -9.45 -6.27
C LYS A 18 -6.85 -10.36 -5.03
N THR A 19 -6.78 -9.79 -3.82
CA THR A 19 -6.73 -10.59 -2.58
C THR A 19 -8.02 -11.39 -2.33
N ALA A 20 -9.18 -10.86 -2.74
CA ALA A 20 -10.43 -11.62 -2.63
C ALA A 20 -10.41 -12.83 -3.57
N LEU A 21 -9.96 -12.64 -4.82
CA LEU A 21 -9.82 -13.73 -5.78
C LEU A 21 -8.76 -14.76 -5.33
N PHE A 22 -7.63 -14.32 -4.79
CA PHE A 22 -6.61 -15.21 -4.24
C PHE A 22 -7.18 -16.11 -3.13
N ASN A 23 -7.96 -15.54 -2.21
CA ASN A 23 -8.60 -16.28 -1.14
C ASN A 23 -9.68 -17.24 -1.66
N ALA A 24 -10.48 -16.82 -2.65
CA ALA A 24 -11.49 -17.68 -3.27
C ALA A 24 -10.84 -18.91 -3.96
N LEU A 25 -9.68 -18.73 -4.61
CA LEU A 25 -8.99 -19.81 -5.31
C LEU A 25 -8.17 -20.74 -4.39
N THR A 26 -7.65 -20.24 -3.27
CA THR A 26 -6.70 -20.99 -2.41
C THR A 26 -7.27 -21.40 -1.05
N GLY A 27 -8.38 -20.80 -0.62
CA GLY A 27 -8.93 -20.97 0.71
C GLY A 27 -7.93 -20.60 1.80
N LEU A 28 -7.80 -21.47 2.81
CA LEU A 28 -6.86 -21.30 3.93
C LEU A 28 -5.44 -21.82 3.64
N ASN A 29 -5.20 -22.42 2.47
CA ASN A 29 -3.96 -23.14 2.15
C ASN A 29 -2.90 -22.24 1.50
N HIS A 30 -2.53 -21.15 2.17
CA HIS A 30 -1.49 -20.24 1.69
C HIS A 30 -0.40 -19.97 2.72
N LYS A 31 0.82 -19.78 2.22
CA LYS A 31 1.98 -19.38 3.01
C LYS A 31 2.31 -17.92 2.70
N VAL A 32 2.49 -17.13 3.76
CA VAL A 32 3.00 -15.77 3.68
C VAL A 32 4.48 -15.80 4.09
N SER A 33 5.36 -15.33 3.20
CA SER A 33 6.78 -15.10 3.48
C SER A 33 7.17 -13.71 2.99
N ASN A 34 8.41 -13.28 3.20
CA ASN A 34 8.93 -12.07 2.57
C ASN A 34 9.76 -12.41 1.34
N TYR A 35 9.83 -11.50 0.37
CA TYR A 35 10.82 -11.60 -0.70
C TYR A 35 12.24 -11.45 -0.11
N PRO A 36 13.26 -12.16 -0.66
CA PRO A 36 14.62 -12.08 -0.14
C PRO A 36 15.14 -10.64 -0.09
N GLY A 37 15.64 -10.23 1.08
CA GLY A 37 16.25 -8.90 1.26
C GLY A 37 15.30 -7.71 1.30
N VAL A 38 13.98 -7.92 1.28
CA VAL A 38 12.98 -6.83 1.30
C VAL A 38 11.80 -7.15 2.23
N THR A 39 11.08 -6.12 2.68
CA THR A 39 9.95 -6.25 3.63
C THR A 39 8.60 -6.52 2.97
N VAL A 40 8.59 -6.80 1.67
CA VAL A 40 7.36 -6.99 0.90
C VAL A 40 6.87 -8.43 1.02
N GLU A 41 5.58 -8.57 1.32
CA GLU A 41 4.92 -9.87 1.47
C GLU A 41 4.85 -10.62 0.14
N ARG A 42 5.28 -11.88 0.17
CA ARG A 42 5.15 -12.88 -0.89
C ARG A 42 4.12 -13.91 -0.45
N LYS A 43 2.99 -13.98 -1.16
CA LYS A 43 1.90 -14.93 -0.85
C LYS A 43 1.83 -16.00 -1.91
N ILE A 44 1.94 -17.26 -1.49
CA ILE A 44 1.79 -18.42 -2.37
C ILE A 44 0.77 -19.36 -1.75
N GLY A 45 -0.30 -19.65 -2.49
CA GLY A 45 -1.34 -20.58 -2.10
C GLY A 45 -1.41 -21.77 -3.03
N LYS A 46 -1.86 -22.92 -2.51
CA LYS A 46 -2.12 -24.11 -3.32
C LYS A 46 -3.61 -24.16 -3.67
N ALA A 47 -3.90 -24.26 -4.96
CA ALA A 47 -5.25 -24.52 -5.47
C ALA A 47 -5.29 -25.91 -6.10
N LYS A 48 -6.42 -26.61 -5.92
CA LYS A 48 -6.65 -27.91 -6.57
C LYS A 48 -7.62 -27.71 -7.73
N ILE A 49 -7.12 -27.79 -8.96
CA ILE A 49 -7.91 -27.61 -10.18
C ILE A 49 -7.91 -28.96 -10.91
N ASN A 50 -9.09 -29.59 -11.04
CA ASN A 50 -9.27 -30.88 -11.71
C ASN A 50 -8.34 -32.01 -11.20
N GLY A 51 -8.06 -32.04 -9.89
CA GLY A 51 -7.14 -33.02 -9.30
C GLY A 51 -5.66 -32.63 -9.35
N VAL A 52 -5.27 -31.64 -10.16
CA VAL A 52 -3.91 -31.11 -10.25
C VAL A 52 -3.70 -30.03 -9.18
N VAL A 53 -2.59 -30.12 -8.46
CA VAL A 53 -2.19 -29.10 -7.48
C VAL A 53 -1.37 -28.02 -8.18
N VAL A 54 -1.90 -26.80 -8.19
CA VAL A 54 -1.29 -25.63 -8.81
C VAL A 54 -0.89 -24.62 -7.73
N ASN A 55 0.26 -23.98 -7.89
CA ASN A 55 0.69 -22.90 -7.02
C ASN A 55 0.19 -21.56 -7.57
N ILE A 56 -0.61 -20.84 -6.81
CA ILE A 56 -1.02 -19.48 -7.12
C ILE A 56 -0.05 -18.52 -6.44
N LEU A 57 0.70 -17.77 -7.24
CA LEU A 57 1.59 -16.71 -6.80
C LEU A 57 0.85 -15.38 -6.83
N ASP A 58 0.60 -14.78 -5.67
CA ASP A 58 0.00 -13.45 -5.58
C ASP A 58 1.10 -12.39 -5.59
N LEU A 59 1.13 -11.58 -6.64
CA LEU A 59 2.07 -10.48 -6.76
C LEU A 59 1.51 -9.20 -6.12
N PRO A 60 2.36 -8.29 -5.60
CA PRO A 60 1.92 -6.98 -5.16
C PRO A 60 1.12 -6.25 -6.25
N GLY A 61 0.17 -5.40 -5.84
CA GLY A 61 -0.59 -4.62 -6.79
C GLY A 61 0.31 -3.61 -7.50
N THR A 62 0.27 -3.57 -8.83
CA THR A 62 1.04 -2.62 -9.65
C THR A 62 0.13 -1.95 -10.67
N TYR A 63 0.43 -0.73 -11.07
CA TYR A 63 -0.27 -0.06 -12.18
C TYR A 63 0.43 -0.24 -13.52
N SER A 64 1.73 -0.53 -13.52
CA SER A 64 2.50 -0.72 -14.75
C SER A 64 3.73 -1.60 -14.50
N LEU A 65 4.42 -1.98 -15.57
CA LEU A 65 5.73 -2.63 -15.51
C LEU A 65 6.91 -1.63 -15.45
N ILE A 66 6.63 -0.36 -15.16
CA ILE A 66 7.62 0.67 -14.81
C ILE A 66 7.48 0.89 -13.31
N PRO A 67 8.48 0.48 -12.49
CA PRO A 67 8.30 0.46 -11.05
C PRO A 67 8.50 1.86 -10.46
N GLU A 68 7.49 2.36 -9.74
CA GLU A 68 7.62 3.59 -8.96
C GLU A 68 7.83 3.30 -7.47
N SER A 69 7.39 2.13 -6.99
CA SER A 69 7.53 1.69 -5.60
C SER A 69 8.35 0.41 -5.44
N GLN A 70 8.76 0.09 -4.20
CA GLN A 70 9.49 -1.14 -3.90
C GLN A 70 8.65 -2.39 -4.18
N ASP A 71 7.34 -2.32 -3.92
CA ASP A 71 6.38 -3.38 -4.23
C ASP A 71 6.29 -3.63 -5.74
N GLU A 72 6.21 -2.56 -6.54
CA GLU A 72 6.19 -2.66 -8.00
C GLU A 72 7.55 -3.12 -8.57
N ALA A 73 8.66 -2.72 -7.97
CA ALA A 73 10.00 -3.18 -8.35
C ALA A 73 10.14 -4.70 -8.25
N ILE A 74 9.46 -5.32 -7.28
CA ILE A 74 9.42 -6.79 -7.14
C ILE A 74 8.60 -7.43 -8.26
N VAL A 75 7.45 -6.84 -8.62
CA VAL A 75 6.65 -7.32 -9.76
C VAL A 75 7.48 -7.29 -11.04
N VAL A 76 8.20 -6.18 -11.28
CA VAL A 76 9.09 -6.03 -12.44
C VAL A 76 10.25 -7.02 -12.39
N ALA A 77 10.82 -7.28 -11.21
CA ALA A 77 11.88 -8.28 -11.05
C ALA A 77 11.41 -9.71 -11.34
N GLU A 78 10.20 -10.10 -10.90
CA GLU A 78 9.59 -11.39 -11.23
C GLU A 78 9.27 -11.50 -12.73
N VAL A 79 8.64 -10.48 -13.31
CA VAL A 79 8.35 -10.42 -14.74
C VAL A 79 9.62 -10.52 -15.60
N ASN A 80 10.71 -9.88 -15.18
CA ASN A 80 12.01 -9.99 -15.83
C ASN A 80 12.62 -11.40 -15.72
N GLN A 81 12.34 -12.16 -14.66
CA GLN A 81 12.72 -13.58 -14.58
C GLN A 81 11.92 -14.41 -15.58
N TRP A 82 10.62 -14.13 -15.73
CA TRP A 82 9.76 -14.84 -16.68
C TRP A 82 10.16 -14.60 -18.14
N MET A 83 10.60 -13.38 -18.48
CA MET A 83 11.16 -13.06 -19.81
C MET A 83 12.43 -13.87 -20.12
N LYS A 84 13.16 -14.29 -19.09
CA LYS A 84 14.35 -15.16 -19.22
C LYS A 84 14.00 -16.65 -19.14
N MET A 85 12.71 -17.00 -19.24
CA MET A 85 12.17 -18.36 -19.08
C MET A 85 12.49 -19.00 -17.71
N VAL A 86 12.83 -18.19 -16.70
CA VAL A 86 13.10 -18.67 -15.34
C VAL A 86 11.81 -18.64 -14.54
N LYS A 87 11.35 -19.81 -14.07
CA LYS A 87 10.11 -19.95 -13.26
C LYS A 87 8.89 -19.30 -13.92
N GLN A 88 8.81 -19.33 -15.25
CA GLN A 88 7.72 -18.74 -15.99
C GLN A 88 6.38 -19.38 -15.58
N PRO A 89 5.35 -18.57 -15.25
CA PRO A 89 4.04 -19.11 -14.95
C PRO A 89 3.40 -19.69 -16.21
N ILE A 90 2.57 -20.72 -16.04
CA ILE A 90 1.80 -21.31 -17.14
C ILE A 90 0.70 -20.36 -17.66
N CYS A 91 0.26 -19.44 -16.81
CA CYS A 91 -0.75 -18.43 -17.11
C CYS A 91 -0.64 -17.27 -16.13
N ILE A 92 -0.95 -16.07 -16.60
CA ILE A 92 -1.14 -14.88 -15.80
C ILE A 92 -2.63 -14.59 -15.70
N ILE A 93 -3.16 -14.56 -14.48
CA ILE A 93 -4.50 -14.04 -14.20
C ILE A 93 -4.37 -12.54 -13.97
N SER A 94 -4.85 -11.74 -14.93
CA SER A 94 -4.92 -10.28 -14.85
C SER A 94 -6.25 -9.87 -14.22
N VAL A 95 -6.22 -9.38 -12.98
CA VAL A 95 -7.40 -8.96 -12.22
C VAL A 95 -7.74 -7.50 -12.53
N VAL A 96 -8.84 -7.31 -13.26
CA VAL A 96 -9.26 -6.03 -13.83
C VAL A 96 -10.56 -5.58 -13.16
N ASP A 97 -10.57 -4.39 -12.55
CA ASP A 97 -11.80 -3.78 -12.03
C ASP A 97 -12.70 -3.32 -13.20
N SER A 98 -13.86 -3.95 -13.32
CA SER A 98 -14.88 -3.65 -14.35
C SER A 98 -15.42 -2.22 -14.30
N THR A 99 -15.30 -1.54 -13.16
CA THR A 99 -15.75 -0.15 -13.03
C THR A 99 -14.73 0.87 -13.57
N ASN A 100 -13.48 0.45 -13.81
CA ASN A 100 -12.37 1.29 -14.27
C ASN A 100 -11.52 0.55 -15.33
N LEU A 101 -12.14 0.15 -16.45
CA LEU A 101 -11.54 -0.71 -17.47
C LEU A 101 -10.23 -0.18 -18.06
N ASN A 102 -10.21 1.01 -18.69
CA ASN A 102 -9.03 1.49 -19.44
C ASN A 102 -7.77 1.51 -18.57
N ARG A 103 -7.91 2.00 -17.33
CA ARG A 103 -6.79 2.07 -16.39
C ARG A 103 -6.28 0.70 -15.93
N ASN A 104 -7.14 -0.29 -15.78
CA ASN A 104 -6.73 -1.64 -15.40
C ASN A 104 -6.15 -2.40 -16.61
N LEU A 105 -6.74 -2.21 -17.79
CA LEU A 105 -6.29 -2.83 -19.03
C LEU A 105 -4.95 -2.28 -19.52
N TYR A 106 -4.52 -1.10 -19.05
CA TYR A 106 -3.17 -0.60 -19.29
C TYR A 106 -2.10 -1.61 -18.84
N LEU A 107 -2.19 -2.11 -17.60
CA LEU A 107 -1.30 -3.17 -17.12
C LEU A 107 -1.49 -4.47 -17.90
N THR A 108 -2.74 -4.87 -18.17
CA THR A 108 -3.04 -6.08 -18.95
C THR A 108 -2.37 -6.02 -20.33
N SER A 109 -2.37 -4.86 -20.99
CA SER A 109 -1.72 -4.67 -22.28
C SER A 109 -0.22 -4.97 -22.22
N GLN A 110 0.45 -4.58 -21.13
CA GLN A 110 1.88 -4.83 -20.93
C GLN A 110 2.17 -6.31 -20.61
N LEU A 111 1.24 -7.00 -19.93
CA LEU A 111 1.35 -8.42 -19.61
C LEU A 111 1.16 -9.30 -20.86
N LEU A 112 0.27 -8.89 -21.76
CA LEU A 112 0.05 -9.60 -23.03
C LEU A 112 1.31 -9.65 -23.90
N ASP A 113 2.19 -8.66 -23.78
CA ASP A 113 3.45 -8.60 -24.53
C ASP A 113 4.49 -9.63 -24.08
N LEU A 114 4.28 -10.28 -22.94
CA LEU A 114 5.17 -11.32 -22.43
C LEU A 114 5.07 -12.63 -23.23
N GLY A 115 4.05 -12.79 -24.07
CA GLY A 115 3.77 -14.05 -24.75
C GLY A 115 3.36 -15.19 -23.81
N ILE A 116 3.08 -14.88 -22.54
CA ILE A 116 2.53 -15.81 -21.55
C ILE A 116 1.00 -15.76 -21.68
N PRO A 117 0.27 -16.90 -21.58
CA PRO A 117 -1.19 -16.90 -21.64
C PRO A 117 -1.79 -15.98 -20.56
N VAL A 118 -2.56 -14.97 -20.97
CA VAL A 118 -3.21 -14.03 -20.06
C VAL A 118 -4.71 -14.31 -20.01
N LEU A 119 -5.20 -14.58 -18.81
CA LEU A 119 -6.61 -14.72 -18.48
C LEU A 119 -7.07 -13.47 -17.73
N VAL A 120 -8.00 -12.71 -18.30
CA VAL A 120 -8.55 -11.51 -17.68
C VAL A 120 -9.69 -11.91 -16.75
N ALA A 121 -9.49 -11.73 -15.45
CA ALA A 121 -10.53 -11.85 -14.43
C ALA A 121 -11.20 -10.48 -14.26
N LEU A 122 -12.31 -10.27 -14.95
CA LEU A 122 -13.05 -9.01 -14.95
C LEU A 122 -13.90 -8.92 -13.67
N ASN A 123 -13.34 -8.32 -12.63
CA ASN A 123 -13.86 -8.33 -11.27
C ASN A 123 -14.82 -7.16 -10.98
N MET A 124 -15.55 -7.25 -9.86
CA MET A 124 -16.53 -6.26 -9.39
C MET A 124 -17.75 -6.10 -10.31
N THR A 125 -18.17 -7.18 -10.97
CA THR A 125 -19.32 -7.16 -11.89
C THR A 125 -20.64 -6.79 -11.18
N ASP A 126 -20.74 -7.02 -9.87
CA ASP A 126 -21.83 -6.54 -9.03
C ASP A 126 -21.91 -5.00 -8.98
N LEU A 127 -20.77 -4.33 -8.91
CA LEU A 127 -20.68 -2.87 -8.95
C LEU A 127 -20.90 -2.32 -10.36
N ALA A 128 -20.37 -2.99 -11.39
CA ALA A 128 -20.62 -2.64 -12.79
C ALA A 128 -22.11 -2.70 -13.12
N ARG A 129 -22.81 -3.79 -12.72
CA ARG A 129 -24.27 -3.92 -12.86
C ARG A 129 -25.03 -2.76 -12.20
N LYS A 130 -24.65 -2.38 -10.96
CA LYS A 130 -25.24 -1.22 -10.26
C LYS A 130 -25.01 0.12 -10.97
N LYS A 131 -23.90 0.25 -11.70
CA LYS A 131 -23.58 1.41 -12.54
C LYS A 131 -24.15 1.30 -13.97
N SER A 132 -24.88 0.23 -14.28
CA SER A 132 -25.42 -0.05 -15.61
C SER A 132 -24.33 -0.12 -16.70
N LEU A 133 -23.13 -0.56 -16.32
CA LEU A 133 -22.02 -0.80 -17.24
C LEU A 133 -22.17 -2.20 -17.83
N ASN A 134 -22.63 -2.28 -19.08
CA ASN A 134 -22.68 -3.53 -19.83
C ASN A 134 -21.36 -3.74 -20.57
N ILE A 135 -20.57 -4.69 -20.09
CA ILE A 135 -19.26 -5.04 -20.68
C ILE A 135 -19.41 -6.38 -21.40
N ASP A 136 -19.22 -6.37 -22.71
CA ASP A 136 -19.19 -7.59 -23.51
C ASP A 136 -17.82 -8.27 -23.38
N ALA A 137 -17.76 -9.29 -22.52
CA ALA A 137 -16.53 -10.04 -22.27
C ALA A 137 -16.01 -10.75 -23.53
N GLY A 138 -16.91 -11.24 -24.40
CA GLY A 138 -16.53 -11.94 -25.62
C GLY A 138 -15.89 -11.01 -26.65
N GLN A 139 -16.43 -9.80 -26.83
CA GLN A 139 -15.80 -8.77 -27.67
C GLN A 139 -14.47 -8.31 -27.09
N LEU A 140 -14.41 -8.08 -25.78
CA LEU A 140 -13.18 -7.67 -25.10
C LEU A 140 -12.08 -8.72 -25.27
N GLN A 141 -12.41 -10.00 -25.14
CA GLN A 141 -11.49 -11.11 -25.37
C GLN A 141 -10.91 -11.10 -26.78
N LYS A 142 -11.77 -10.99 -27.80
CA LYS A 142 -11.36 -10.98 -29.21
C LYS A 142 -10.45 -9.80 -29.53
N LYS A 143 -10.81 -8.60 -29.07
CA LYS A 143 -10.04 -7.37 -29.35
C LYS A 143 -8.71 -7.32 -28.61
N LEU A 144 -8.65 -7.79 -27.35
CA LEU A 144 -7.39 -7.86 -26.58
C LEU A 144 -6.46 -8.98 -27.07
N GLY A 145 -7.00 -10.01 -27.73
CA GLY A 145 -6.23 -11.20 -28.10
C GLY A 145 -5.73 -11.98 -26.88
N CYS A 146 -6.50 -11.97 -25.78
CA CYS A 146 -6.17 -12.69 -24.55
C CYS A 146 -6.81 -14.10 -24.55
N THR A 147 -6.30 -14.99 -23.69
CA THR A 147 -6.73 -16.39 -23.64
C THR A 147 -8.19 -16.53 -23.19
N GLY A 148 -8.67 -15.61 -22.35
CA GLY A 148 -10.06 -15.55 -21.91
C GLY A 148 -10.35 -14.26 -21.15
N VAL A 149 -11.62 -13.85 -21.16
CA VAL A 149 -12.15 -12.81 -20.27
C VAL A 149 -13.32 -13.42 -19.50
N VAL A 150 -13.18 -13.52 -18.17
CA VAL A 150 -14.20 -14.11 -17.30
C VAL A 150 -14.74 -13.04 -16.35
N PRO A 151 -16.04 -12.68 -16.44
CA PRO A 151 -16.70 -11.82 -15.47
C PRO A 151 -16.81 -12.52 -14.11
N ILE A 152 -16.35 -11.86 -13.05
CA ILE A 152 -16.40 -12.40 -11.68
C ILE A 152 -16.84 -11.34 -10.67
N ALA A 153 -17.41 -11.80 -9.55
CA ALA A 153 -17.54 -11.00 -8.32
C ALA A 153 -16.86 -11.76 -7.19
N ALA A 154 -15.53 -11.60 -7.06
CA ALA A 154 -14.71 -12.44 -6.18
C ALA A 154 -15.14 -12.44 -4.70
N ARG A 155 -15.78 -11.35 -4.23
CA ARG A 155 -16.31 -11.26 -2.86
C ARG A 155 -17.61 -12.03 -2.64
N LEU A 156 -18.38 -12.22 -3.71
CA LEU A 156 -19.64 -12.96 -3.71
C LEU A 156 -19.42 -14.41 -4.20
N GLU A 157 -18.17 -14.77 -4.51
CA GLU A 157 -17.77 -16.06 -5.10
C GLU A 157 -18.48 -16.39 -6.43
N GLU A 158 -19.02 -15.38 -7.12
CA GLU A 158 -19.66 -15.53 -8.44
C GLU A 158 -18.61 -15.58 -9.57
N GLY A 159 -18.77 -16.54 -10.50
CA GLY A 159 -17.92 -16.69 -11.70
C GLY A 159 -16.56 -17.36 -11.44
N ILE A 160 -16.29 -17.83 -10.22
CA ILE A 160 -15.03 -18.51 -9.87
C ILE A 160 -14.93 -19.87 -10.58
N ASP A 161 -16.04 -20.61 -10.68
CA ASP A 161 -16.08 -21.91 -11.39
C ASP A 161 -15.77 -21.75 -12.88
N ASP A 162 -16.31 -20.71 -13.53
CA ASP A 162 -16.03 -20.40 -14.93
C ASP A 162 -14.55 -20.06 -15.13
N LEU A 163 -13.96 -19.30 -14.20
CA LEU A 163 -12.53 -18.98 -14.22
C LEU A 163 -11.68 -20.25 -14.09
N MET A 164 -12.05 -21.16 -13.18
CA MET A 164 -11.38 -22.45 -13.03
C MET A 164 -11.49 -23.33 -14.27
N ASN A 165 -12.63 -23.31 -14.97
CA ASN A 165 -12.82 -24.05 -16.21
C ASN A 165 -11.93 -23.53 -17.35
N VAL A 166 -11.73 -22.22 -17.45
CA VAL A 166 -10.78 -21.64 -18.43
C VAL A 166 -9.34 -22.02 -18.07
N ILE A 167 -8.97 -21.94 -16.79
CA ILE A 167 -7.64 -22.37 -16.33
C ILE A 167 -7.40 -23.85 -16.64
N LYS A 168 -8.41 -24.71 -16.44
CA LYS A 168 -8.34 -26.13 -16.82
C LYS A 168 -8.05 -26.30 -18.30
N THR A 169 -8.72 -25.55 -19.16
CA THR A 169 -8.49 -25.59 -20.61
C THR A 169 -7.06 -25.18 -20.96
N ILE A 170 -6.47 -24.24 -20.23
CA ILE A 170 -5.07 -23.81 -20.42
C ILE A 170 -4.09 -24.88 -19.93
N LEU A 171 -4.40 -25.57 -18.83
CA LEU A 171 -3.60 -26.69 -18.33
C LEU A 171 -3.59 -27.88 -19.30
N ASP A 172 -4.73 -28.18 -19.92
CA ASP A 172 -4.90 -29.29 -20.85
C ASP A 172 -4.27 -28.99 -22.22
N LYS A 173 -4.41 -27.75 -22.71
CA LYS A 173 -3.72 -27.28 -23.92
C LYS A 173 -2.27 -26.96 -23.60
N LYS A 174 -1.37 -27.94 -23.75
CA LYS A 174 0.09 -27.78 -23.58
C LYS A 174 0.69 -26.56 -24.33
N HIS A 175 -0.01 -26.01 -25.33
CA HIS A 175 0.26 -24.69 -25.92
C HIS A 175 -1.06 -24.02 -26.35
N PRO A 176 -1.45 -22.86 -25.80
CA PRO A 176 -2.60 -22.12 -26.30
C PRO A 176 -2.20 -21.14 -27.42
N SER A 177 -2.66 -21.47 -28.63
CA SER A 177 -2.96 -20.63 -29.81
C SER A 177 -2.17 -19.33 -30.06
N GLU A 178 -1.53 -19.31 -31.23
CA GLU A 178 -0.72 -18.25 -31.87
C GLU A 178 -1.46 -16.94 -32.27
N ASN A 179 -2.53 -16.55 -31.57
CA ASN A 179 -3.19 -15.26 -31.87
C ASN A 179 -2.42 -14.11 -31.24
N HIS A 180 -1.29 -13.78 -31.87
CA HIS A 180 -0.38 -12.71 -31.45
C HIS A 180 -0.91 -11.35 -31.92
N HIS A 181 -1.90 -10.80 -31.22
CA HIS A 181 -2.27 -9.39 -31.42
C HIS A 181 -1.14 -8.49 -30.91
N MET A 182 -0.33 -7.96 -31.82
CA MET A 182 0.60 -6.87 -31.54
C MET A 182 -0.16 -5.57 -31.34
N ILE A 183 0.34 -4.72 -30.46
CA ILE A 183 -0.23 -3.38 -30.27
C ILE A 183 0.05 -2.59 -31.55
N PRO A 184 -0.96 -1.97 -32.17
CA PRO A 184 -0.77 -1.20 -33.39
C PRO A 184 0.07 0.03 -33.07
N LEU A 185 1.29 0.05 -33.59
CA LEU A 185 2.16 1.24 -33.60
C LEU A 185 2.00 1.99 -34.92
N PRO A 186 1.90 3.34 -34.88
CA PRO A 186 2.05 4.17 -36.07
C PRO A 186 3.39 3.87 -36.76
N GLU A 187 3.40 3.85 -38.09
CA GLU A 187 4.59 3.49 -38.89
C GLU A 187 5.85 4.30 -38.50
N PRO A 188 5.80 5.64 -38.31
CA PRO A 188 6.99 6.40 -37.95
C PRO A 188 7.60 5.99 -36.60
N ILE A 189 6.75 5.61 -35.64
CA ILE A 189 7.20 5.14 -34.31
C ILE A 189 7.74 3.72 -34.43
N ARG A 190 7.08 2.86 -35.22
CA ARG A 190 7.54 1.49 -35.46
C ARG A 190 8.93 1.46 -36.06
N ASP A 191 9.18 2.29 -37.07
CA ASP A 191 10.47 2.37 -37.76
C ASP A 191 11.58 2.86 -36.83
N ALA A 192 11.28 3.85 -35.98
CA ALA A 192 12.22 4.33 -34.97
C ALA A 192 12.58 3.25 -33.93
N LEU A 193 11.65 2.35 -33.59
CA LEU A 193 11.85 1.27 -32.62
C LEU A 193 12.41 -0.02 -33.23
N GLN A 194 12.39 -0.17 -34.56
CA GLN A 194 12.82 -1.38 -35.25
C GLN A 194 14.29 -1.78 -34.96
N PRO A 195 15.28 -0.86 -34.96
CA PRO A 195 16.67 -1.21 -34.64
C PRO A 195 16.84 -1.80 -33.24
N ILE A 196 16.11 -1.25 -32.27
CA ILE A 196 16.12 -1.71 -30.87
C ILE A 196 15.43 -3.07 -30.76
N SER A 197 14.30 -3.24 -31.45
CA SER A 197 13.57 -4.51 -31.50
C SER A 197 14.45 -5.64 -32.07
N ASN A 198 15.09 -5.39 -33.21
CA ASN A 198 16.02 -6.33 -33.85
C ASN A 198 17.20 -6.69 -32.92
N TRP A 199 17.66 -5.73 -32.10
CA TRP A 199 18.71 -5.98 -31.11
C TRP A 199 18.23 -6.96 -30.03
N PHE A 200 17.02 -6.78 -29.49
CA PHE A 200 16.44 -7.70 -28.49
C PHE A 200 16.21 -9.10 -29.05
N GLU A 201 15.75 -9.22 -30.29
CA GLU A 201 15.59 -10.51 -30.97
C GLU A 201 16.91 -11.25 -31.11
N LYS A 202 17.97 -10.55 -31.56
CA LYS A 202 19.29 -11.15 -31.81
C LYS A 202 20.04 -11.49 -30.51
N GLN A 203 20.07 -10.57 -29.55
CA GLN A 203 20.93 -10.68 -28.37
C GLN A 203 20.26 -11.38 -27.19
N LYS A 204 18.92 -11.29 -27.07
CA LYS A 204 18.17 -11.88 -25.95
C LYS A 204 17.23 -13.00 -26.40
N HIS A 205 17.18 -13.33 -27.69
CA HIS A 205 16.28 -14.35 -28.26
C HIS A 205 14.81 -14.12 -27.90
N PHE A 206 14.41 -12.86 -27.78
CA PHE A 206 13.00 -12.52 -27.53
C PHE A 206 12.19 -12.72 -28.81
N HIS A 207 10.95 -13.19 -28.65
CA HIS A 207 9.98 -13.19 -29.74
C HIS A 207 9.65 -11.76 -30.16
N SER A 208 9.31 -11.54 -31.44
CA SER A 208 9.14 -10.20 -32.02
C SER A 208 8.19 -9.29 -31.26
N ARG A 209 7.10 -9.84 -30.72
CA ARG A 209 6.17 -9.09 -29.87
C ARG A 209 6.84 -8.54 -28.60
N MET A 210 7.55 -9.41 -27.88
CA MET A 210 8.25 -9.03 -26.66
C MET A 210 9.37 -8.04 -26.98
N ALA A 211 10.11 -8.26 -28.07
CA ALA A 211 11.16 -7.36 -28.52
C ALA A 211 10.65 -5.95 -28.81
N GLN A 212 9.54 -5.82 -29.55
CA GLN A 212 8.90 -4.54 -29.84
C GLN A 212 8.39 -3.84 -28.57
N ALA A 213 7.77 -4.59 -27.65
CA ALA A 213 7.30 -4.03 -26.39
C ALA A 213 8.46 -3.56 -25.49
N GLN A 214 9.57 -4.29 -25.47
CA GLN A 214 10.78 -3.87 -24.74
C GLN A 214 11.44 -2.66 -25.40
N ALA A 215 11.46 -2.58 -26.73
CA ALA A 215 11.93 -1.39 -27.44
C ALA A 215 11.11 -0.15 -27.07
N LEU A 216 9.79 -0.25 -27.11
CA LEU A 216 8.87 0.82 -26.70
C LEU A 216 9.11 1.26 -25.25
N ARG A 217 9.28 0.30 -24.34
CA ARG A 217 9.56 0.56 -22.92
C ARG A 217 10.93 1.18 -22.68
N ALA A 218 11.96 0.73 -23.39
CA ALA A 218 13.33 1.25 -23.27
C ALA A 218 13.42 2.70 -23.72
N VAL A 219 12.72 3.07 -24.80
CA VAL A 219 12.63 4.47 -25.25
C VAL A 219 11.85 5.33 -24.26
N SER A 220 10.76 4.80 -23.70
CA SER A 220 9.87 5.55 -22.79
C SER A 220 10.41 5.70 -21.36
N SER A 221 11.23 4.75 -20.89
CA SER A 221 11.77 4.77 -19.53
C SER A 221 12.95 5.73 -19.41
N ASN A 222 12.87 6.72 -18.52
CA ASN A 222 14.02 7.57 -18.20
C ASN A 222 15.16 6.83 -17.47
N ASN A 223 14.94 5.57 -17.06
CA ASN A 223 15.89 4.79 -16.29
C ASN A 223 16.41 3.60 -17.11
N ASN A 224 17.50 3.83 -17.86
CA ASN A 224 18.15 2.82 -18.70
C ASN A 224 19.05 1.85 -17.93
N ARG A 225 18.96 1.78 -16.60
CA ARG A 225 19.84 0.92 -15.77
C ARG A 225 19.74 -0.57 -16.09
N GLN A 226 18.63 -1.04 -16.67
CA GLN A 226 18.49 -2.42 -17.16
C GLN A 226 19.22 -2.69 -18.49
N PHE A 227 19.62 -1.62 -19.19
CA PHE A 227 20.12 -1.64 -20.56
C PHE A 227 21.55 -1.06 -20.64
N LYS A 228 22.47 -1.55 -19.80
CA LYS A 228 23.86 -1.06 -19.69
C LYS A 228 24.79 -1.50 -20.84
N GLU A 229 24.27 -2.08 -21.91
CA GLU A 229 25.08 -2.52 -23.04
C GLU A 229 25.31 -1.31 -23.98
N ASP A 230 26.57 -0.89 -24.17
CA ASP A 230 26.93 0.39 -24.80
C ASP A 230 26.29 0.60 -26.19
N GLY A 231 26.16 -0.46 -26.98
CA GLY A 231 25.52 -0.41 -28.30
C GLY A 231 24.01 -0.17 -28.25
N LEU A 232 23.31 -0.61 -27.20
CA LEU A 232 21.86 -0.43 -27.04
C LEU A 232 21.52 1.01 -26.61
N LEU A 233 22.36 1.62 -25.77
CA LEU A 233 22.14 2.99 -25.29
C LEU A 233 22.13 4.01 -26.44
N ILE A 234 23.03 3.84 -27.42
CA ILE A 234 23.09 4.70 -28.61
C ILE A 234 21.82 4.57 -29.45
N LEU A 235 21.32 3.34 -29.64
CA LEU A 235 20.07 3.09 -30.38
C LEU A 235 18.87 3.72 -29.66
N ILE A 236 18.79 3.57 -28.33
CA ILE A 236 17.72 4.17 -27.52
C ILE A 236 17.73 5.69 -27.64
N GLU A 237 18.89 6.33 -27.50
CA GLU A 237 19.01 7.79 -27.56
C GLU A 237 18.68 8.34 -28.95
N THR A 238 19.08 7.62 -30.01
CA THR A 238 18.72 7.96 -31.39
C THR A 238 17.21 7.88 -31.58
N ALA A 239 16.58 6.78 -31.14
CA ALA A 239 15.13 6.61 -31.24
C ALA A 239 14.36 7.67 -30.44
N ARG A 240 14.84 8.06 -29.24
CA ARG A 240 14.24 9.15 -28.46
C ARG A 240 14.19 10.46 -29.24
N ARG A 241 15.32 10.87 -29.81
CA ARG A 241 15.40 12.10 -30.62
C ARG A 241 14.48 12.04 -31.83
N THR A 242 14.44 10.90 -32.52
CA THR A 242 13.53 10.71 -33.66
C THR A 242 12.06 10.86 -33.24
N VAL A 243 11.66 10.21 -32.16
CA VAL A 243 10.27 10.26 -31.67
C VAL A 243 9.89 11.65 -31.15
N ASP A 244 10.80 12.32 -30.43
CA ASP A 244 10.58 13.70 -29.97
C ASP A 244 10.45 14.67 -31.15
N ASN A 245 11.26 14.52 -32.20
CA ASN A 245 11.16 15.32 -33.43
C ASN A 245 9.85 15.09 -34.19
N LEU A 246 9.24 13.91 -34.05
CA LEU A 246 7.91 13.60 -34.59
C LEU A 246 6.76 14.21 -33.76
N GLY A 247 7.07 14.92 -32.67
CA GLY A 247 6.09 15.57 -31.80
C GLY A 247 5.50 14.68 -30.71
N PHE A 248 6.06 13.48 -30.50
CA PHE A 248 5.65 12.58 -29.42
C PHE A 248 6.69 12.63 -28.30
N PRO A 249 6.35 13.10 -27.08
CA PRO A 249 7.31 13.08 -25.97
C PRO A 249 7.67 11.63 -25.60
N HIS A 250 8.93 11.24 -25.77
CA HIS A 250 9.39 9.87 -25.54
C HIS A 250 8.98 9.35 -24.15
N SER A 251 9.07 10.17 -23.10
CA SER A 251 8.74 9.82 -21.72
C SER A 251 7.29 9.36 -21.49
N THR A 252 6.38 9.72 -22.38
CA THR A 252 4.95 9.35 -22.32
C THR A 252 4.52 8.40 -23.43
N LEU A 253 5.44 8.05 -24.34
CA LEU A 253 5.14 7.34 -25.58
C LEU A 253 4.41 6.01 -25.35
N GLU A 254 4.93 5.15 -24.47
CA GLU A 254 4.29 3.86 -24.15
C GLU A 254 2.86 4.06 -23.60
N ALA A 255 2.67 5.05 -22.72
CA ALA A 255 1.35 5.35 -22.17
C ALA A 255 0.38 5.81 -23.27
N THR A 256 0.79 6.80 -24.06
CA THR A 256 -0.01 7.39 -25.13
C THR A 256 -0.47 6.35 -26.14
N VAL A 257 0.45 5.51 -26.64
CA VAL A 257 0.14 4.46 -27.62
C VAL A 257 -0.85 3.44 -27.06
N ARG A 258 -0.61 2.96 -25.82
CA ARG A 258 -1.45 1.93 -25.21
C ARG A 258 -2.83 2.47 -24.87
N TYR A 259 -2.95 3.67 -24.31
CA TYR A 259 -4.26 4.27 -24.04
C TYR A 259 -5.04 4.52 -25.32
N HIS A 260 -4.38 5.02 -26.37
CA HIS A 260 -5.02 5.18 -27.68
C HIS A 260 -5.56 3.87 -28.24
N TRP A 261 -4.81 2.78 -28.12
CA TRP A 261 -5.27 1.44 -28.51
C TRP A 261 -6.44 0.94 -27.63
N LEU A 262 -6.35 1.13 -26.32
CA LEU A 262 -7.39 0.70 -25.37
C LEU A 262 -8.69 1.47 -25.56
N ASP A 263 -8.63 2.77 -25.89
CA ASP A 263 -9.81 3.59 -26.17
C ASP A 263 -10.59 3.11 -27.42
N GLN A 264 -9.92 2.43 -28.36
CA GLN A 264 -10.58 1.78 -29.51
C GLN A 264 -11.17 0.41 -29.15
N ILE A 265 -10.60 -0.26 -28.15
CA ILE A 265 -11.02 -1.60 -27.73
C ILE A 265 -12.23 -1.52 -26.81
N VAL A 266 -12.09 -0.73 -25.76
CA VAL A 266 -13.12 -0.55 -24.74
C VAL A 266 -14.22 0.31 -25.35
N PRO A 267 -15.47 -0.18 -25.43
CA PRO A 267 -16.55 0.63 -25.98
C PRO A 267 -16.65 1.95 -25.21
N PRO A 268 -16.97 3.08 -25.87
CA PRO A 268 -17.23 4.34 -25.20
C PRO A 268 -18.38 4.09 -24.22
N THR A 269 -18.02 3.90 -22.96
CA THR A 269 -18.99 3.65 -21.92
C THR A 269 -19.66 4.99 -21.74
N ILE A 270 -20.98 5.05 -21.91
CA ILE A 270 -21.76 6.21 -21.49
C ILE A 270 -21.63 6.23 -19.99
N ILE A 271 -20.58 6.89 -19.50
CA ILE A 271 -20.39 7.16 -18.09
C ILE A 271 -21.50 8.16 -17.80
N ASN A 272 -22.61 7.65 -17.29
CA ASN A 272 -23.61 8.48 -16.68
C ASN A 272 -22.94 9.03 -15.42
N ILE A 273 -22.28 10.18 -15.56
CA ILE A 273 -21.63 10.89 -14.46
C ILE A 273 -22.79 11.30 -13.55
N LYS A 274 -23.13 10.46 -12.57
CA LYS A 274 -23.92 10.89 -11.42
C LYS A 274 -23.04 11.88 -10.70
N THR A 275 -23.24 13.16 -10.98
CA THR A 275 -22.49 14.33 -10.51
C THR A 275 -22.53 14.54 -8.98
N ASN A 276 -23.08 13.60 -8.22
CA ASN A 276 -23.25 13.69 -6.77
C ASN A 276 -23.38 12.29 -6.16
N THR A 277 -22.29 11.55 -6.11
CA THR A 277 -22.23 10.35 -5.27
C THR A 277 -22.26 10.74 -3.78
N ARG A 278 -22.77 9.86 -2.90
CA ARG A 278 -22.73 10.10 -1.45
C ARG A 278 -21.31 10.38 -0.96
N SER A 279 -20.31 9.74 -1.59
CA SER A 279 -18.90 9.97 -1.31
C SER A 279 -18.44 11.38 -1.64
N GLU A 280 -18.81 11.94 -2.80
CA GLU A 280 -18.46 13.32 -3.18
C GLU A 280 -19.09 14.36 -2.25
N ARG A 281 -20.33 14.15 -1.80
CA ARG A 281 -20.96 15.07 -0.82
C ARG A 281 -20.22 15.08 0.51
N ILE A 282 -19.78 13.91 0.96
CA ILE A 282 -19.01 13.77 2.20
C ILE A 282 -17.62 14.38 2.02
N ASP A 283 -16.97 14.13 0.88
CA ASP A 283 -15.64 14.69 0.58
C ASP A 283 -15.69 16.22 0.51
N ASN A 284 -16.72 16.84 -0.09
CA ASN A 284 -16.89 18.30 -0.11
C ASN A 284 -16.87 18.96 1.29
N ILE A 285 -17.29 18.24 2.32
CA ILE A 285 -17.25 18.71 3.71
C ILE A 285 -15.90 18.37 4.35
N LEU A 286 -15.47 17.11 4.20
CA LEU A 286 -14.29 16.57 4.88
C LEU A 286 -12.95 17.05 4.31
N THR A 287 -12.89 17.42 3.03
CA THR A 287 -11.68 17.93 2.37
C THR A 287 -11.72 19.43 2.11
N HIS A 288 -12.75 20.13 2.61
CA HIS A 288 -12.84 21.57 2.48
C HIS A 288 -11.59 22.25 3.10
N PRO A 289 -10.99 23.27 2.45
CA PRO A 289 -9.74 23.89 2.91
C PRO A 289 -9.83 24.49 4.32
N VAL A 290 -11.02 24.93 4.73
CA VAL A 290 -11.29 25.48 6.08
C VAL A 290 -11.94 24.45 7.01
N PHE A 291 -13.11 23.89 6.67
CA PHE A 291 -13.82 22.94 7.53
C PHE A 291 -13.11 21.58 7.68
N GLY A 292 -12.37 21.11 6.68
CA GLY A 292 -11.65 19.84 6.72
C GLY A 292 -10.64 19.77 7.89
N PRO A 293 -9.73 20.76 8.02
CA PRO A 293 -8.83 20.84 9.18
C PRO A 293 -9.56 20.91 10.52
N PHE A 294 -10.65 21.67 10.64
CA PHE A 294 -11.43 21.73 11.89
C PHE A 294 -12.09 20.40 12.25
N ILE A 295 -12.69 19.71 11.27
CA ILE A 295 -13.28 18.38 11.47
C ILE A 295 -12.21 17.38 11.86
N PHE A 296 -11.04 17.44 11.22
CA PHE A 296 -9.91 16.58 11.56
C PHE A 296 -9.42 16.81 12.99
N VAL A 297 -9.22 18.07 13.39
CA VAL A 297 -8.84 18.43 14.77
C VAL A 297 -9.91 17.98 15.77
N GLY A 298 -11.19 18.17 15.44
CA GLY A 298 -12.31 17.71 16.26
C GLY A 298 -12.35 16.18 16.41
N LEU A 299 -12.13 15.44 15.33
CA LEU A 299 -12.02 13.98 15.33
C LEU A 299 -10.83 13.52 16.18
N LEU A 300 -9.67 14.16 16.04
CA LEU A 300 -8.48 13.84 16.82
C LEU A 300 -8.71 14.13 18.30
N ALA A 301 -9.33 15.27 18.62
CA ALA A 301 -9.74 15.62 19.99
C ALA A 301 -10.72 14.59 20.56
N PHE A 302 -11.69 14.11 19.77
CA PHE A 302 -12.61 13.05 20.19
C PHE A 302 -11.90 11.72 20.48
N ILE A 303 -10.96 11.31 19.61
CA ILE A 303 -10.16 10.10 19.83
C ILE A 303 -9.33 10.24 21.10
N PHE A 304 -8.65 11.38 21.29
CA PHE A 304 -7.86 11.63 22.49
C PHE A 304 -8.72 11.67 23.76
N GLN A 305 -9.85 12.37 23.71
CA GLN A 305 -10.78 12.42 24.84
C GLN A 305 -11.23 11.01 25.21
N SER A 306 -11.64 10.20 24.23
CA SER A 306 -12.04 8.81 24.44
C SER A 306 -10.91 7.99 25.05
N VAL A 307 -9.68 8.17 24.58
CA VAL A 307 -8.51 7.48 25.11
C VAL A 307 -8.22 7.89 26.57
N PHE A 308 -8.34 9.16 26.96
CA PHE A 308 -8.05 9.59 28.34
C PHE A 308 -9.21 9.42 29.32
N THR A 309 -10.46 9.41 28.85
CA THR A 309 -11.62 9.25 29.74
C THR A 309 -12.15 7.83 29.79
N TRP A 310 -12.16 7.09 28.68
CA TRP A 310 -12.70 5.74 28.67
C TRP A 310 -11.65 4.70 29.07
N ALA A 311 -10.35 4.95 28.84
CA ALA A 311 -9.32 4.02 29.28
C ALA A 311 -9.11 4.00 30.80
N THR A 312 -9.43 5.09 31.52
CA THR A 312 -9.21 5.17 32.98
C THR A 312 -10.02 4.12 33.75
N ILE A 313 -11.21 3.76 33.27
CA ILE A 313 -12.07 2.74 33.89
C ILE A 313 -11.36 1.37 33.91
N PRO A 314 -10.99 0.76 32.76
CA PRO A 314 -10.26 -0.50 32.76
C PRO A 314 -8.84 -0.36 33.33
N MET A 315 -8.18 0.80 33.22
CA MET A 315 -6.89 1.05 33.89
C MET A 315 -6.99 0.89 35.40
N ASN A 316 -8.02 1.47 36.02
CA ASN A 316 -8.24 1.37 37.46
C ASN A 316 -8.58 -0.07 37.88
N TRP A 317 -9.31 -0.82 37.05
CA TRP A 317 -9.55 -2.24 37.32
C TRP A 317 -8.27 -3.06 37.31
N ILE A 318 -7.37 -2.81 36.35
CA ILE A 318 -6.07 -3.47 36.29
C ILE A 318 -5.22 -3.06 37.50
N ASN A 319 -5.10 -1.76 37.80
CA ASN A 319 -4.36 -1.26 38.97
C ASN A 319 -4.86 -1.91 40.28
N ASN A 320 -6.17 -1.94 40.49
CA ASN A 320 -6.76 -2.53 41.68
C ASN A 320 -6.51 -4.04 41.73
N GLY A 321 -6.65 -4.75 40.61
CA GLY A 321 -6.37 -6.18 40.53
C GLY A 321 -4.91 -6.50 40.88
N ILE A 322 -3.98 -5.66 40.45
CA ILE A 322 -2.55 -5.82 40.73
C ILE A 322 -2.21 -5.47 42.17
N SER A 323 -2.83 -4.43 42.73
CA SER A 323 -2.71 -4.11 44.15
C SER A 323 -3.19 -5.26 45.02
N VAL A 324 -4.39 -5.81 44.75
CA VAL A 324 -4.96 -6.94 45.49
C VAL A 324 -4.06 -8.18 45.39
N PHE A 325 -3.51 -8.44 44.21
CA PHE A 325 -2.58 -9.54 44.00
C PHE A 325 -1.26 -9.33 44.77
N GLY A 326 -0.68 -8.12 44.70
CA GLY A 326 0.52 -7.75 45.44
C GLY A 326 0.34 -7.86 46.95
N ASP A 327 -0.80 -7.39 47.47
CA ASP A 327 -1.16 -7.51 48.89
C ASP A 327 -1.34 -8.98 49.31
N GLY A 328 -1.89 -9.83 48.44
CA GLY A 328 -1.99 -11.27 48.67
C GLY A 328 -0.62 -11.93 48.81
N VAL A 329 0.31 -11.61 47.89
CA VAL A 329 1.69 -12.10 47.92
C VAL A 329 2.44 -11.59 49.16
N SER A 330 2.17 -10.35 49.57
CA SER A 330 2.78 -9.72 50.75
C SER A 330 2.51 -10.47 52.06
N LYS A 331 1.39 -11.21 52.13
CA LYS A 331 1.01 -12.03 53.30
C LYS A 331 1.69 -13.41 53.30
N MET A 332 2.16 -13.88 52.14
CA MET A 332 2.80 -15.18 52.00
C MET A 332 4.34 -15.10 52.11
N ILE A 333 4.92 -13.93 51.83
CA ILE A 333 6.37 -13.71 51.86
C ILE A 333 6.75 -12.84 53.07
N PRO A 334 7.70 -13.27 53.92
CA PRO A 334 8.18 -12.47 55.04
C PRO A 334 8.87 -11.18 54.58
N ALA A 335 8.88 -10.16 55.45
CA ALA A 335 9.47 -8.86 55.14
C ALA A 335 10.97 -8.97 54.80
N GLY A 336 11.38 -8.35 53.70
CA GLY A 336 12.77 -8.35 53.23
C GLY A 336 12.88 -8.05 51.73
N ILE A 337 14.11 -7.94 51.24
CA ILE A 337 14.43 -7.54 49.86
C ILE A 337 13.72 -8.40 48.80
N VAL A 338 13.52 -9.70 49.06
CA VAL A 338 12.83 -10.61 48.14
C VAL A 338 11.36 -10.26 47.99
N ARG A 339 10.70 -9.83 49.08
CA ARG A 339 9.32 -9.36 49.04
C ARG A 339 9.22 -8.07 48.24
N ASP A 340 10.09 -7.10 48.52
CA ASP A 340 10.06 -5.80 47.87
C ASP A 340 10.38 -5.92 46.37
N LEU A 341 11.37 -6.73 46.00
CA LEU A 341 11.68 -7.02 44.59
C LEU A 341 10.51 -7.71 43.87
N THR A 342 9.81 -8.64 44.54
CA THR A 342 8.69 -9.36 43.93
C THR A 342 7.47 -8.47 43.77
N ILE A 343 7.13 -7.67 44.79
CA ILE A 343 5.94 -6.83 44.81
C ILE A 343 6.15 -5.55 43.99
N GLU A 344 7.19 -4.78 44.29
CA GLU A 344 7.44 -3.49 43.63
C GLU A 344 8.14 -3.66 42.29
N GLY A 345 9.11 -4.58 42.21
CA GLY A 345 9.87 -4.85 40.99
C GLY A 345 9.07 -5.61 39.95
N ILE A 346 8.73 -6.87 40.23
CA ILE A 346 8.11 -7.77 39.23
C ILE A 346 6.61 -7.44 39.06
N ILE A 347 5.83 -7.50 40.15
CA ILE A 347 4.38 -7.31 40.08
C ILE A 347 4.04 -5.85 39.72
N GLY A 348 4.68 -4.89 40.39
CA GLY A 348 4.54 -3.47 40.11
C GLY A 348 4.99 -3.09 38.70
N GLY A 349 6.16 -3.60 38.27
CA GLY A 349 6.68 -3.39 36.92
C GLY A 349 5.78 -3.98 35.82
N ALA A 350 5.35 -5.23 35.96
CA ALA A 350 4.39 -5.86 35.03
C ALA A 350 3.05 -5.13 35.01
N GLY A 351 2.61 -4.64 36.17
CA GLY A 351 1.40 -3.87 36.26
C GLY A 351 1.46 -2.53 35.57
N ALA A 352 2.55 -1.79 35.73
CA ALA A 352 2.74 -0.52 35.05
C ALA A 352 2.59 -0.67 33.52
N ILE A 353 3.08 -1.77 32.93
CA ILE A 353 2.91 -2.05 31.49
C ILE A 353 1.46 -2.40 31.15
N LEU A 354 0.84 -3.31 31.91
CA LEU A 354 -0.53 -3.76 31.64
C LEU A 354 -1.56 -2.63 31.75
N VAL A 355 -1.32 -1.66 32.61
CA VAL A 355 -2.19 -0.49 32.79
C VAL A 355 -2.25 0.36 31.52
N PHE A 356 -1.22 0.39 30.67
CA PHE A 356 -1.30 1.13 29.39
C PHE A 356 -2.09 0.40 28.29
N LEU A 357 -2.35 -0.90 28.44
CA LEU A 357 -2.97 -1.71 27.40
C LEU A 357 -4.36 -1.18 26.96
N PRO A 358 -5.31 -0.82 27.85
CA PRO A 358 -6.63 -0.34 27.43
C PRO A 358 -6.57 0.92 26.57
N GLN A 359 -5.70 1.86 26.93
CA GLN A 359 -5.47 3.10 26.17
C GLN A 359 -4.96 2.80 24.76
N ILE A 360 -4.04 1.85 24.60
CA ILE A 360 -3.52 1.42 23.30
C ILE A 360 -4.63 0.73 22.49
N LEU A 361 -5.45 -0.14 23.09
CA LEU A 361 -6.52 -0.85 22.38
C LEU A 361 -7.58 0.11 21.82
N ILE A 362 -7.99 1.11 22.61
CA ILE A 362 -8.93 2.15 22.17
C ILE A 362 -8.33 2.97 21.02
N LEU A 363 -7.06 3.36 21.12
CA LEU A 363 -6.37 4.08 20.05
C LEU A 363 -6.34 3.25 18.76
N ILE A 364 -5.94 1.97 18.84
CA ILE A 364 -5.87 1.07 17.69
C ILE A 364 -7.27 0.86 17.07
N PHE A 365 -8.32 0.77 17.89
CA PHE A 365 -9.69 0.65 17.41
C PHE A 365 -10.09 1.84 16.52
N PHE A 366 -9.87 3.07 17.00
CA PHE A 366 -10.19 4.26 16.21
C PHE A 366 -9.32 4.39 14.96
N LEU A 367 -8.02 4.09 15.06
CA LEU A 367 -7.13 4.11 13.89
C LEU A 367 -7.56 3.09 12.81
N ALA A 368 -7.92 1.88 13.22
CA ALA A 368 -8.43 0.86 12.30
C ALA A 368 -9.77 1.29 11.65
N LEU A 369 -10.64 1.98 12.39
CA LEU A 369 -11.89 2.53 11.86
C LEU A 369 -11.66 3.63 10.81
N LEU A 370 -10.68 4.51 11.04
CA LEU A 370 -10.29 5.54 10.06
C LEU A 370 -9.60 4.95 8.83
N GLU A 371 -8.82 3.88 9.01
CA GLU A 371 -8.14 3.15 7.92
C GLU A 371 -9.17 2.44 7.03
N ASP A 372 -10.05 1.61 7.60
CA ASP A 372 -11.04 0.82 6.86
C ASP A 372 -12.13 1.68 6.19
N SER A 373 -12.47 2.84 6.76
CA SER A 373 -13.43 3.79 6.15
C SER A 373 -12.85 4.51 4.93
N GLY A 374 -11.52 4.54 4.79
CA GLY A 374 -10.83 5.27 3.73
C GLY A 374 -10.63 6.77 4.02
N TYR A 375 -10.94 7.24 5.23
CA TYR A 375 -10.73 8.64 5.64
C TYR A 375 -9.24 9.02 5.64
N MET A 376 -8.36 8.08 5.99
CA MET A 376 -6.89 8.31 6.00
C MET A 376 -6.34 8.85 4.67
N VAL A 377 -6.91 8.43 3.53
CA VAL A 377 -6.47 8.88 2.20
C VAL A 377 -6.82 10.35 1.98
N ARG A 378 -7.97 10.81 2.48
CA ARG A 378 -8.42 12.21 2.39
C ARG A 378 -7.57 13.12 3.26
N LEU A 379 -7.24 12.67 4.47
CA LEU A 379 -6.34 13.40 5.36
C LEU A 379 -4.97 13.62 4.72
N ALA A 380 -4.42 12.57 4.11
CA ALA A 380 -3.15 12.66 3.39
C ALA A 380 -3.23 13.68 2.24
N PHE A 381 -4.33 13.70 1.49
CA PHE A 381 -4.56 14.67 0.41
C PHE A 381 -4.67 16.11 0.94
N MET A 382 -5.49 16.34 1.96
CA MET A 382 -5.71 17.66 2.56
C MET A 382 -4.42 18.29 3.09
N LEU A 383 -3.52 17.46 3.63
CA LEU A 383 -2.29 17.90 4.28
C LEU A 383 -1.05 17.73 3.39
N ASP A 384 -1.22 17.29 2.14
CA ASP A 384 -0.12 17.06 1.19
C ASP A 384 0.64 18.36 0.89
N LYS A 385 -0.07 19.46 0.69
CA LYS A 385 0.53 20.79 0.47
C LYS A 385 1.44 21.23 1.62
N ALA A 386 1.06 20.91 2.86
CA ALA A 386 1.87 21.25 4.03
C ALA A 386 3.11 20.36 4.15
N MET A 387 3.00 19.06 3.86
CA MET A 387 4.14 18.14 3.93
C MET A 387 5.15 18.32 2.82
N THR A 388 4.69 18.59 1.60
CA THR A 388 5.56 18.80 0.45
C THR A 388 6.50 19.99 0.67
N MET A 389 6.05 21.02 1.39
CA MET A 389 6.89 22.14 1.83
C MET A 389 8.08 21.71 2.70
N VAL A 390 7.90 20.66 3.50
CA VAL A 390 8.91 20.12 4.43
C VAL A 390 9.69 18.95 3.79
N GLY A 391 9.46 18.68 2.50
CA GLY A 391 10.13 17.62 1.76
C GLY A 391 9.61 16.21 2.04
N LEU A 392 8.39 16.11 2.60
CA LEU A 392 7.68 14.86 2.85
C LEU A 392 6.44 14.75 1.95
N HIS A 393 5.92 13.53 1.83
CA HIS A 393 4.66 13.28 1.15
C HIS A 393 3.49 13.41 2.11
N GLY A 394 2.30 13.80 1.65
CA GLY A 394 1.06 13.79 2.44
C GLY A 394 0.75 12.48 3.17
N ARG A 395 1.25 11.32 2.70
CA ARG A 395 1.14 10.04 3.44
C ARG A 395 1.96 10.00 4.73
N SER A 396 3.03 10.81 4.84
CA SER A 396 3.84 10.93 6.06
C SER A 396 3.13 11.64 7.20
N VAL A 397 2.09 12.44 6.92
CA VAL A 397 1.30 13.11 7.96
C VAL A 397 0.70 12.10 8.92
N LEU A 398 0.18 11.01 8.36
CA LEU A 398 -0.56 10.02 9.13
C LEU A 398 0.32 9.43 10.26
N PRO A 399 1.51 8.88 9.96
CA PRO A 399 2.46 8.46 10.99
C PRO A 399 2.87 9.54 11.99
N LEU A 400 3.09 10.77 11.53
CA LEU A 400 3.52 11.88 12.40
C LEU A 400 2.42 12.27 13.39
N MET A 401 1.18 12.35 12.92
CA MET A 401 0.01 12.64 13.76
C MET A 401 -0.30 11.50 14.73
N ILE A 402 -0.21 10.24 14.30
CA ILE A 402 -0.30 9.10 15.22
C ILE A 402 0.85 9.14 16.23
N GLY A 403 2.03 9.59 15.81
CA GLY A 403 3.21 9.79 16.66
C GLY A 403 2.96 10.71 17.87
N TYR A 404 2.15 11.77 17.70
CA TYR A 404 1.71 12.63 18.80
C TYR A 404 0.88 11.91 19.85
N ALA A 405 0.13 10.88 19.45
CA ALA A 405 -0.54 10.01 20.41
C ALA A 405 0.46 9.04 21.03
N CYS A 406 1.14 8.27 20.17
CA CYS A 406 2.15 7.32 20.56
C CYS A 406 3.13 7.06 19.42
N ALA A 407 4.43 7.17 19.70
CA ALA A 407 5.48 6.98 18.70
C ALA A 407 5.49 5.56 18.12
N ILE A 408 5.16 4.52 18.91
CA ILE A 408 5.18 3.12 18.48
C ILE A 408 4.21 2.86 17.30
N PRO A 409 2.88 3.07 17.44
CA PRO A 409 1.94 2.90 16.32
C PRO A 409 2.20 3.90 15.19
N GLY A 410 2.70 5.11 15.48
CA GLY A 410 3.09 6.07 14.46
C GLY A 410 4.18 5.51 13.56
N ILE A 411 5.29 5.03 14.15
CA ILE A 411 6.38 4.37 13.43
C ILE A 411 5.86 3.15 12.65
N MET A 412 5.01 2.31 13.25
CA MET A 412 4.46 1.14 12.54
C MET A 412 3.59 1.54 11.33
N SER A 413 2.85 2.64 11.41
CA SER A 413 2.01 3.11 10.31
C SER A 413 2.81 3.69 9.13
N THR A 414 4.10 4.00 9.30
CA THR A 414 4.97 4.46 8.19
C THR A 414 5.07 3.44 7.05
N ARG A 415 4.68 2.19 7.28
CA ARG A 415 4.55 1.15 6.24
C ARG A 415 3.61 1.53 5.09
N THR A 416 2.70 2.50 5.27
CA THR A 416 1.81 2.99 4.20
C THR A 416 2.52 3.94 3.23
N ILE A 417 3.73 4.40 3.58
CA ILE A 417 4.56 5.28 2.75
C ILE A 417 5.37 4.41 1.77
N ASN A 418 5.04 4.53 0.48
CA ASN A 418 5.65 3.74 -0.59
C ASN A 418 7.11 4.15 -0.89
N SER A 419 7.52 5.37 -0.51
CA SER A 419 8.88 5.85 -0.69
C SER A 419 9.75 5.41 0.48
N TRP A 420 10.81 4.65 0.20
CA TRP A 420 11.77 4.23 1.22
C TRP A 420 12.39 5.42 1.96
N ARG A 421 12.81 6.45 1.20
CA ARG A 421 13.37 7.69 1.75
C ARG A 421 12.39 8.37 2.69
N GLU A 422 11.18 8.66 2.22
CA GLU A 422 10.19 9.37 3.04
C GLU A 422 9.78 8.55 4.26
N ARG A 423 9.63 7.23 4.09
CA ARG A 423 9.37 6.31 5.20
C ARG A 423 10.46 6.41 6.25
N LEU A 424 11.74 6.38 5.85
CA LEU A 424 12.87 6.49 6.76
C LEU A 424 12.91 7.85 7.48
N VAL A 425 12.76 8.95 6.74
CA VAL A 425 12.69 10.30 7.33
C VAL A 425 11.55 10.39 8.34
N THR A 426 10.38 9.87 7.99
CA THR A 426 9.20 9.86 8.87
C THR A 426 9.47 9.04 10.13
N ILE A 427 10.09 7.86 10.03
CA ILE A 427 10.47 7.03 11.18
C ILE A 427 11.44 7.79 12.10
N LEU A 428 12.46 8.46 11.55
CA LEU A 428 13.46 9.21 12.34
C LEU A 428 12.86 10.40 13.08
N VAL A 429 11.86 11.04 12.48
CA VAL A 429 11.26 12.27 12.98
C VAL A 429 10.09 12.00 13.94
N THR A 430 9.39 10.87 13.80
CA THR A 430 8.24 10.52 14.66
C THR A 430 8.53 10.55 16.17
N PRO A 431 9.69 10.08 16.69
CA PRO A 431 10.03 10.17 18.12
C PRO A 431 10.13 11.59 18.67
N LEU A 432 10.31 12.60 17.82
CA LEU A 432 10.38 13.99 18.24
C LEU A 432 9.00 14.59 18.53
N MET A 433 7.92 13.91 18.11
CA MET A 433 6.56 14.31 18.45
C MET A 433 6.32 14.11 19.96
N SER A 434 5.83 15.17 20.61
CA SER A 434 5.60 15.18 22.05
C SER A 434 4.29 14.46 22.39
N CYS A 435 4.39 13.23 22.91
CA CYS A 435 3.24 12.48 23.39
C CYS A 435 2.81 12.88 24.81
N SER A 436 1.57 12.55 25.18
CA SER A 436 1.00 12.85 26.50
C SER A 436 1.80 12.28 27.67
N ALA A 437 2.50 11.15 27.47
CA ALA A 437 3.36 10.53 28.48
C ALA A 437 4.57 11.39 28.85
N ARG A 438 4.93 12.41 28.04
CA ARG A 438 5.98 13.38 28.38
C ARG A 438 5.49 14.53 29.26
N LEU A 439 4.18 14.76 29.33
CA LEU A 439 3.61 15.87 30.10
C LEU A 439 3.96 15.80 31.59
N PRO A 440 3.93 14.63 32.28
CA PRO A 440 4.34 14.56 33.68
C PRO A 440 5.81 14.92 33.89
N VAL A 441 6.69 14.50 32.98
CA VAL A 441 8.12 14.84 33.04
C VAL A 441 8.33 16.33 32.83
N TYR A 442 7.65 16.93 31.85
CA TYR A 442 7.71 18.37 31.63
C TYR A 442 7.15 19.15 32.82
N ALA A 443 6.01 18.74 33.38
CA ALA A 443 5.43 19.35 34.56
C ALA A 443 6.36 19.28 35.77
N LEU A 444 6.99 18.14 36.01
CA LEU A 444 7.96 17.96 37.10
C LEU A 444 9.18 18.86 36.91
N MET A 445 9.81 18.84 35.72
CA MET A 445 11.00 19.64 35.43
C MET A 445 10.70 21.14 35.48
N ILE A 446 9.58 21.58 34.92
CA ILE A 446 9.14 22.98 34.97
C ILE A 446 8.81 23.37 36.41
N GLY A 447 8.13 22.50 37.15
CA GLY A 447 7.81 22.72 38.57
C GLY A 447 9.05 22.90 39.44
N ALA A 448 10.11 22.13 39.17
CA ALA A 448 11.35 22.15 39.94
C ALA A 448 12.29 23.32 39.57
N PHE A 449 12.42 23.65 38.28
CA PHE A 449 13.47 24.56 37.80
C PHE A 449 12.97 25.94 37.35
N VAL A 450 11.68 26.12 37.07
CA VAL A 450 11.14 27.37 36.54
C VAL A 450 10.50 28.21 37.65
N PRO A 451 10.93 29.46 37.87
CA PRO A 451 10.34 30.32 38.89
C PRO A 451 8.91 30.76 38.51
N GLU A 452 8.08 30.98 39.53
CA GLU A 452 6.73 31.51 39.36
C GLU A 452 6.77 33.01 39.10
N LYS A 453 7.02 33.39 37.84
CA LYS A 453 6.95 34.77 37.36
C LYS A 453 5.82 34.93 36.35
N GLN A 454 5.18 36.09 36.37
CA GLN A 454 4.25 36.49 35.31
C GLN A 454 5.02 37.21 34.20
N VAL A 455 4.73 36.84 32.96
CA VAL A 455 5.21 37.45 31.73
C VAL A 455 4.05 38.24 31.14
N TRP A 456 4.30 39.52 30.85
CA TRP A 456 3.31 40.48 30.31
C TRP A 456 2.04 40.69 31.17
N GLY A 457 2.02 40.24 32.43
CA GLY A 457 0.92 40.46 33.38
C GLY A 457 -0.27 39.49 33.24
N PHE A 458 -0.25 38.59 32.26
CA PHE A 458 -1.32 37.60 32.04
C PHE A 458 -0.82 36.16 31.84
N PHE A 459 0.43 35.94 31.42
CA PHE A 459 0.95 34.59 31.21
C PHE A 459 1.91 34.17 32.31
N GLY A 460 1.67 33.02 32.95
CA GLY A 460 2.64 32.42 33.85
C GLY A 460 3.84 31.85 33.07
N LEU A 461 5.07 32.16 33.51
CA LEU A 461 6.31 31.68 32.89
C LEU A 461 6.34 30.15 32.77
N LYS A 462 5.86 29.43 33.80
CA LYS A 462 5.73 27.95 33.79
C LYS A 462 4.83 27.46 32.64
N GLY A 463 3.68 28.12 32.43
CA GLY A 463 2.77 27.79 31.33
C GLY A 463 3.36 28.08 29.96
N LEU A 464 4.08 29.20 29.83
CA LEU A 464 4.73 29.57 28.56
C LEU A 464 5.83 28.57 28.19
N ILE A 465 6.65 28.15 29.16
CA ILE A 465 7.68 27.13 28.95
C ILE A 465 7.05 25.78 28.61
N MET A 466 5.92 25.41 29.23
CA MET A 466 5.19 24.19 28.87
C MET A 466 4.72 24.20 27.42
N ILE A 467 4.15 25.32 26.95
CA ILE A 467 3.76 25.51 25.55
C ILE A 467 4.98 25.42 24.65
N LEU A 468 6.07 26.11 24.98
CA LEU A 468 7.32 26.10 24.22
C LEU A 468 7.87 24.68 24.07
N MET A 469 7.99 23.93 25.18
CA MET A 469 8.49 22.55 25.17
C MET A 469 7.60 21.61 24.35
N TYR A 470 6.29 21.82 24.38
CA TYR A 470 5.35 21.03 23.59
C TYR A 470 5.55 21.24 22.08
N PHE A 471 5.70 22.50 21.64
CA PHE A 471 5.92 22.84 20.22
C PHE A 471 7.36 22.63 19.74
N LEU A 472 8.34 22.68 20.64
CA LEU A 472 9.76 22.52 20.30
C LEU A 472 10.02 21.21 19.57
N GLY A 473 9.47 20.09 20.08
CA GLY A 473 9.62 18.77 19.46
C GLY A 473 9.12 18.74 18.02
N THR A 474 7.96 19.36 17.76
CA THR A 474 7.37 19.49 16.42
C THR A 474 8.20 20.36 15.50
N ILE A 475 8.70 21.50 15.99
CA ILE A 475 9.53 22.38 15.19
C ILE A 475 10.84 21.66 14.82
N THR A 476 11.50 21.03 15.79
CA THR A 476 12.71 20.23 15.55
C THR A 476 12.44 19.09 14.57
N ALA A 477 11.29 18.42 14.69
CA ALA A 477 10.84 17.39 13.77
C ALA A 477 10.74 17.89 12.32
N LEU A 478 10.06 19.01 12.10
CA LEU A 478 9.89 19.59 10.77
C LEU A 478 11.23 20.06 10.18
N VAL A 479 12.08 20.69 10.99
CA VAL A 479 13.41 21.13 10.57
C VAL A 479 14.29 19.94 10.17
N LEU A 480 14.37 18.90 11.00
CA LEU A 480 15.17 17.72 10.70
C LEU A 480 14.61 16.95 9.49
N SER A 481 13.30 16.89 9.35
CA SER A 481 12.66 16.31 8.16
C SER A 481 13.10 17.01 6.88
N PHE A 482 13.16 18.35 6.89
CA PHE A 482 13.61 19.14 5.76
C PHE A 482 15.07 18.87 5.41
N PHE A 483 15.96 18.76 6.40
CA PHE A 483 17.37 18.42 6.16
C PHE A 483 17.57 16.98 5.69
N PHE A 484 16.96 16.00 6.38
CA PHE A 484 17.09 14.58 6.02
C PHE A 484 16.48 14.27 4.67
N SER A 485 15.37 14.91 4.31
CA SER A 485 14.81 14.76 2.97
C SER A 485 15.83 15.21 1.92
N ARG A 486 16.51 16.35 2.08
CA ARG A 486 17.54 16.76 1.10
C ARG A 486 18.79 15.90 1.08
N TRP A 487 19.19 15.37 2.23
CA TRP A 487 20.43 14.59 2.34
C TRP A 487 20.28 13.14 1.86
N ILE A 488 19.13 12.50 2.14
CA ILE A 488 18.84 11.13 1.70
C ILE A 488 18.38 11.19 0.24
N LYS A 489 19.26 10.84 -0.69
CA LYS A 489 18.93 10.76 -2.13
C LYS A 489 17.88 9.67 -2.37
N ALA A 490 16.81 10.01 -3.08
CA ALA A 490 15.86 9.02 -3.61
C ALA A 490 16.21 8.71 -5.06
N GLU A 491 16.10 7.44 -5.44
CA GLU A 491 16.40 6.98 -6.81
C GLU A 491 15.23 7.20 -7.80
N HIS A 492 14.05 7.62 -7.34
CA HIS A 492 12.85 7.76 -8.15
C HIS A 492 12.24 9.16 -8.01
N SER A 493 12.15 9.92 -9.11
CA SER A 493 11.22 11.04 -9.23
C SER A 493 9.83 10.48 -9.55
N ARG A 494 8.79 10.97 -8.87
CA ARG A 494 7.43 10.44 -9.02
C ARG A 494 6.47 11.53 -9.50
N SER A 495 5.64 11.18 -10.47
CA SER A 495 4.41 11.88 -10.77
C SER A 495 3.32 11.30 -9.86
N PHE A 496 2.73 12.15 -9.02
CA PHE A 496 1.74 11.72 -8.04
C PHE A 496 0.37 11.58 -8.70
N ILE A 497 -0.06 10.34 -8.97
CA ILE A 497 -1.46 10.03 -9.33
C ILE A 497 -2.08 9.25 -8.16
N MET A 498 -2.62 9.98 -7.17
CA MET A 498 -3.41 9.37 -6.10
C MET A 498 -4.87 9.30 -6.50
N GLU A 499 -5.34 8.10 -6.80
CA GLU A 499 -6.77 7.85 -6.83
C GLU A 499 -7.33 7.77 -5.42
N MET A 500 -8.35 8.57 -5.16
CA MET A 500 -9.11 8.50 -3.92
C MET A 500 -10.11 7.34 -4.00
N PRO A 501 -9.92 6.22 -3.26
CA PRO A 501 -10.88 5.12 -3.28
C PRO A 501 -12.22 5.58 -2.69
N PRO A 502 -13.37 5.07 -3.13
CA PRO A 502 -14.66 5.44 -2.55
C PRO A 502 -14.73 5.06 -1.06
N TYR A 503 -15.55 5.77 -0.28
CA TYR A 503 -15.82 5.40 1.11
C TYR A 503 -16.33 3.96 1.20
N ARG A 504 -15.85 3.25 2.21
CA ARG A 504 -16.27 1.87 2.51
C ARG A 504 -16.84 1.84 3.91
N LEU A 505 -17.87 1.02 4.13
CA LEU A 505 -18.33 0.73 5.48
C LEU A 505 -17.30 -0.18 6.15
N PRO A 506 -16.76 0.21 7.32
CA PRO A 506 -15.78 -0.61 8.03
C PRO A 506 -16.39 -1.93 8.49
N MET A 507 -15.64 -3.03 8.34
CA MET A 507 -16.09 -4.34 8.80
C MET A 507 -15.70 -4.53 10.28
N MET A 508 -16.66 -4.44 11.20
CA MET A 508 -16.40 -4.55 12.65
C MET A 508 -15.61 -5.82 13.04
N LYS A 509 -15.86 -6.95 12.37
CA LYS A 509 -15.11 -8.19 12.58
C LYS A 509 -13.61 -8.06 12.25
N SER A 510 -13.28 -7.29 11.22
CA SER A 510 -11.89 -7.00 10.83
C SER A 510 -11.20 -6.14 11.90
N ILE A 511 -11.86 -5.05 12.29
CA ILE A 511 -11.36 -4.10 13.30
C ILE A 511 -11.10 -4.79 14.63
N LEU A 512 -12.06 -5.56 15.16
CA LEU A 512 -11.90 -6.27 16.43
C LEU A 512 -10.77 -7.29 16.39
N ARG A 513 -10.59 -7.99 15.25
CA ARG A 513 -9.49 -8.93 15.06
C ARG A 513 -8.13 -8.21 15.05
N GLN A 514 -8.05 -7.03 14.44
CA GLN A 514 -6.85 -6.21 14.42
C GLN A 514 -6.50 -5.72 15.82
N VAL A 515 -7.48 -5.20 16.57
CA VAL A 515 -7.33 -4.76 17.97
C VAL A 515 -6.82 -5.92 18.84
N TYR A 516 -7.44 -7.10 18.75
CA TYR A 516 -7.03 -8.28 19.51
C TYR A 516 -5.60 -8.72 19.16
N THR A 517 -5.28 -8.84 17.87
CA THR A 517 -3.97 -9.32 17.41
C THR A 517 -2.86 -8.37 17.86
N ARG A 518 -3.07 -7.06 17.75
CA ARG A 518 -2.10 -6.04 18.17
C ARG A 518 -1.97 -5.97 19.69
N GLY A 519 -3.09 -6.08 20.41
CA GLY A 519 -3.10 -6.16 21.87
C GLY A 519 -2.29 -7.36 22.38
N LYS A 520 -2.49 -8.54 21.77
CA LYS A 520 -1.72 -9.74 22.10
C LYS A 520 -0.22 -9.53 21.90
N VAL A 521 0.18 -8.97 20.75
CA VAL A 521 1.59 -8.67 20.45
C VAL A 521 2.19 -7.74 21.50
N PHE A 522 1.48 -6.68 21.91
CA PHE A 522 1.95 -5.77 22.95
C PHE A 522 2.22 -6.51 24.27
N VAL A 523 1.29 -7.35 24.73
CA VAL A 523 1.47 -8.12 25.97
C VAL A 523 2.61 -9.12 25.86
N THR A 524 2.70 -9.86 24.74
CA THR A 524 3.72 -10.91 24.58
C THR A 524 5.13 -10.38 24.37
N ASP A 525 5.29 -9.19 23.77
CA ASP A 525 6.60 -8.63 23.47
C ASP A 525 7.07 -7.65 24.56
N ALA A 526 6.19 -6.80 25.10
CA ALA A 526 6.55 -5.92 26.21
C ALA A 526 6.75 -6.68 27.52
N GLY A 527 5.97 -7.75 27.75
CA GLY A 527 6.10 -8.58 28.94
C GLY A 527 7.40 -9.41 29.03
N LYS A 528 8.18 -9.53 27.95
CA LYS A 528 9.49 -10.21 27.95
C LYS A 528 10.65 -9.32 28.39
N ILE A 529 10.42 -8.01 28.53
CA ILE A 529 11.45 -7.02 28.87
C ILE A 529 11.61 -6.89 30.40
N ILE A 530 10.63 -7.39 31.17
CA ILE A 530 10.65 -7.56 32.62
C ILE A 530 11.18 -8.97 32.91
#